data_AF-A0A7H0MKX1-F1
#
_entry.id   AF-A0A7H0MKX1-F1
#
_cell.length_a   1.000
_cell.length_b   1.000
_cell.length_c   1.000
_cell.angle_alpha   90.00
_cell.angle_beta   90.00
_cell.angle_gamma   90.00
#
_symmetry.space_group_name_H-M   'P 1'
#
loop_
_entity.id
_entity.type
_entity.pdbx_description
1 polymer ?
#
loop_
_entity_poly.entity_id
_entity_poly.type
_entity_poly.pdbx_seq_one_letter_code
_entity_poly.pdbx_strand_id
1 'polypeptide(L)' 'MKKYITISVDQQCRIVTDMAAYKAAWLKIKGGTEEEILRIENQQPLMLRDYFRKRYNDWLSLYSDPLYFLDE' A
#
# COMPACT_ATOMS: atom_id res chain seq x y z
N MET A 1 -25.26 9.94 15.51
CA MET A 1 -23.95 10.60 15.67
C MET A 1 -22.87 9.77 14.99
N LYS A 2 -22.06 10.34 14.10
CA LYS A 2 -20.86 9.67 13.58
C LYS A 2 -19.82 9.61 14.71
N LYS A 3 -19.35 8.42 15.05
CA LYS A 3 -18.23 8.23 15.99
C LYS A 3 -16.94 8.33 15.19
N TYR A 4 -16.16 9.38 15.41
CA TYR A 4 -14.83 9.51 14.83
C TYR A 4 -13.82 8.90 15.80
N ILE A 5 -12.95 8.04 15.30
CA ILE A 5 -11.83 7.50 16.08
C ILE A 5 -10.68 8.49 15.93
N THR A 6 -10.23 9.07 17.04
CA THR A 6 -9.05 9.93 17.04
C THR A 6 -7.82 9.06 16.85
N ILE A 7 -7.04 9.35 15.81
CA ILE A 7 -5.76 8.70 15.53
C ILE A 7 -4.62 9.72 15.55
N SER A 8 -3.47 9.32 16.09
CA SER A 8 -2.26 10.14 16.13
C SER A 8 -1.75 10.46 14.72
N VAL A 9 -0.93 11.52 14.60
CA VAL A 9 -0.30 11.89 13.33
C VAL A 9 0.54 10.73 12.76
N ASP A 10 1.27 10.02 13.61
CA ASP A 10 2.07 8.86 13.20
C ASP A 10 1.20 7.75 12.61
N GLN A 11 0.04 7.48 13.22
CA GLN A 11 -0.93 6.52 12.68
C GLN A 11 -1.49 7.01 11.34
N GLN A 12 -1.80 8.30 11.21
CA GLN A 12 -2.26 8.87 9.95
C GLN A 12 -1.21 8.72 8.84
N CYS A 13 0.06 9.01 9.13
CA CYS A 13 1.15 8.83 8.16
C CYS A 13 1.31 7.37 7.75
N ARG A 14 1.25 6.42 8.71
CA ARG A 14 1.29 4.98 8.41
C ARG A 14 0.11 4.53 7.55
N ILE A 15 -1.09 5.03 7.81
CA ILE A 15 -2.29 4.72 7.00
C ILE A 15 -2.11 5.24 5.57
N VAL A 16 -1.65 6.49 5.40
CA VAL A 16 -1.40 7.06 4.07
C VAL A 16 -0.34 6.27 3.32
N THR A 17 0.75 5.88 3.97
CA THR A 17 1.78 5.06 3.34
C THR A 17 1.29 3.65 3.01
N ASP A 18 0.44 3.04 3.84
CA ASP A 18 -0.17 1.73 3.54
C ASP A 18 -1.10 1.81 2.32
N MET A 19 -1.92 2.86 2.22
CA MET A 19 -2.75 3.09 1.04
C MET A 19 -1.92 3.31 -0.23
N ALA A 20 -0.79 4.00 -0.13
CA ALA A 20 0.14 4.16 -1.25
C ALA A 20 0.76 2.82 -1.67
N ALA A 21 1.12 1.98 -0.69
CA ALA A 21 1.67 0.64 -0.94
C ALA A 21 0.64 -0.27 -1.62
N TYR A 22 -0.62 -0.23 -1.17
CA TYR A 22 -1.73 -0.91 -1.83
C TYR A 22 -1.90 -0.46 -3.29
N LYS A 23 -1.92 0.86 -3.53
CA LYS A 23 -2.01 1.42 -4.89
C LYS A 23 -0.88 0.93 -5.79
N ALA A 24 0.34 0.89 -5.27
CA ALA A 24 1.50 0.37 -5.99
C ALA A 24 1.35 -1.12 -6.31
N ALA A 25 0.94 -1.94 -5.34
CA ALA A 25 0.69 -3.37 -5.55
C ALA A 25 -0.37 -3.60 -6.62
N TRP A 26 -1.48 -2.86 -6.58
CA TRP A 26 -2.53 -2.93 -7.60
C TRP A 26 -2.02 -2.53 -8.99
N LEU A 27 -1.24 -1.44 -9.07
CA LEU A 27 -0.63 -1.00 -10.32
C LEU A 27 0.27 -2.08 -10.92
N LYS A 28 1.08 -2.74 -10.08
CA LYS A 28 1.94 -3.86 -10.50
C LYS A 28 1.11 -5.03 -11.06
N ILE A 29 0.04 -5.43 -10.38
CA ILE A 29 -0.88 -6.50 -10.83
C ILE A 29 -1.52 -6.15 -12.17
N LYS A 30 -1.80 -4.87 -12.42
CA LYS A 30 -2.34 -4.38 -13.71
C LYS A 30 -1.27 -4.17 -14.79
N GLY A 31 -0.01 -4.55 -14.54
CA GLY A 31 1.08 -4.50 -15.52
C GLY A 31 1.86 -3.19 -15.53
N GLY A 32 1.77 -2.37 -14.48
CA GLY A 32 2.60 -1.17 -14.33
C GLY A 32 4.09 -1.48 -14.17
N THR A 33 4.93 -0.51 -14.53
CA THR A 33 6.39 -0.71 -14.56
C THR A 33 7.03 -0.49 -13.18
N GLU A 34 8.24 -1.01 -12.98
CA GLU A 34 9.00 -0.82 -11.74
C GLU A 34 9.30 0.66 -11.47
N GLU A 35 9.54 1.46 -12.52
CA GLU A 35 9.78 2.90 -12.40
C GLU A 35 8.57 3.63 -11.81
N GLU A 36 7.35 3.20 -12.16
CA GLU A 36 6.12 3.77 -11.61
C GLU A 36 5.94 3.42 -10.14
N ILE A 37 6.30 2.20 -9.74
CA ILE A 37 6.30 1.76 -8.35
C ILE A 37 7.33 2.55 -7.53
N LEU A 38 8.56 2.68 -8.04
CA LEU A 38 9.62 3.45 -7.41
C LEU A 38 9.25 4.93 -7.28
N ARG A 39 8.51 5.51 -8.23
CA ARG A 39 8.00 6.88 -8.12
C ARG A 39 7.04 7.03 -6.93
N ILE A 40 6.15 6.05 -6.72
CA ILE A 40 5.22 6.06 -5.57
C ILE A 40 5.98 5.90 -4.25
N GLU A 41 6.98 5.00 -4.20
CA GLU A 41 7.84 4.83 -3.03
C GLU A 41 8.59 6.12 -2.69
N ASN A 42 9.15 6.79 -3.71
CA ASN A 42 9.94 8.00 -3.52
C ASN A 42 9.12 9.19 -3.00
N GLN A 43 7.80 9.19 -3.22
CA GLN A 43 6.87 10.17 -2.66
C GLN A 43 6.59 9.94 -1.16
N GLN A 44 6.93 8.77 -0.61
CA GLN A 44 6.74 8.49 0.81
C GLN A 44 7.83 9.16 1.67
N PRO A 45 7.50 9.54 2.92
CA PRO A 45 8.50 9.99 3.87
C PRO A 45 9.65 8.98 4.01
N LEU A 46 10.90 9.46 4.06
CA LEU A 46 12.10 8.61 4.12
C LEU A 46 12.00 7.54 5.22
N MET A 47 11.54 7.94 6.41
CA MET A 47 11.39 7.06 7.59
C MET A 47 10.32 5.97 7.41
N LEU A 48 9.45 6.08 6.41
CA LEU A 48 8.36 5.15 6.14
C LEU A 48 8.58 4.34 4.85
N ARG A 49 9.69 4.50 4.14
CA ARG A 49 9.94 3.74 2.90
C ARG A 49 10.10 2.24 3.15
N ASP A 50 10.73 1.85 4.26
CA ASP A 50 10.81 0.42 4.63
C ASP A 50 9.44 -0.14 5.00
N TYR A 51 8.62 0.66 5.69
CA TYR A 51 7.23 0.32 5.97
C TYR A 51 6.42 0.17 4.67
N PHE A 52 6.58 1.10 3.72
CA PHE A 52 5.97 1.02 2.40
C PHE A 52 6.34 -0.29 1.69
N ARG A 53 7.63 -0.62 1.58
CA ARG A 53 8.11 -1.84 0.91
C ARG A 53 7.53 -3.10 1.54
N LYS A 54 7.51 -3.16 2.88
CA LYS A 54 6.89 -4.26 3.61
C LYS A 54 5.41 -4.39 3.22
N ARG A 55 4.64 -3.30 3.30
CA ARG A 55 3.20 -3.32 2.99
C ARG A 55 2.92 -3.62 1.53
N TYR A 56 3.73 -3.12 0.61
CA TYR A 56 3.65 -3.41 -0.82
C TYR A 56 3.78 -4.92 -1.08
N ASN A 57 4.77 -5.56 -0.46
CA ASN A 57 4.95 -7.01 -0.55
C ASN A 57 3.81 -7.79 0.12
N ASP A 58 3.32 -7.33 1.28
CA ASP A 58 2.17 -7.94 1.95
C ASP A 58 0.93 -7.92 1.02
N TRP A 59 0.66 -6.77 0.37
CA TRP A 59 -0.46 -6.63 -0.57
C TRP A 59 -0.28 -7.44 -1.85
N LEU A 60 0.93 -7.45 -2.43
CA LEU A 60 1.23 -8.31 -3.56
C LEU A 60 1.00 -9.78 -3.20
N SER A 61 1.51 -10.25 -2.06
CA SER A 61 1.32 -11.63 -1.64
C SER A 61 -0.16 -12.01 -1.51
N LEU A 62 -1.00 -11.07 -1.05
CA LEU A 62 -2.43 -11.31 -0.89
C LEU A 62 -3.16 -11.42 -2.24
N TYR A 63 -2.86 -10.53 -3.18
CA TYR A 63 -3.60 -10.41 -4.44
C TYR A 63 -2.93 -11.10 -5.64
N SER A 64 -1.71 -11.61 -5.47
CA SER A 64 -1.05 -12.48 -6.45
C SER A 64 -1.48 -13.94 -6.30
N ASP A 65 -2.19 -14.28 -5.21
CA ASP A 65 -2.80 -15.59 -5.05
C ASP A 65 -3.96 -15.73 -6.05
N PRO A 66 -3.90 -16.67 -7.02
CA PRO A 66 -4.96 -16.89 -8.00
C PRO A 66 -6.31 -17.25 -7.36
N LEU A 67 -6.30 -17.74 -6.12
CA LEU A 67 -7.49 -18.12 -5.36
C LEU A 67 -8.20 -16.94 -4.72
N TYR A 68 -7.57 -15.76 -4.62
CA TYR A 68 -8.17 -14.58 -3.96
C TYR A 68 -9.47 -14.11 -4.66
N PHE A 69 -9.62 -14.38 -5.96
CA PHE A 69 -10.77 -13.93 -6.76
C PHE A 69 -11.78 -15.05 -7.08
N LEU A 70 -11.64 -16.25 -6.49
CA LEU A 70 -12.53 -17.38 -6.78
C LEU A 70 -13.82 -17.39 -5.93
N ASP A 71 -14.00 -16.41 -5.03
CA ASP A 71 -15.16 -16.31 -4.13
C ASP A 71 -16.13 -15.15 -4.50
N GLU A 72 -16.11 -14.62 -5.73
CA GLU A 72 -17.11 -13.64 -6.23
C GLU A 72 -18.06 -14.24 -7.31
#